data_AF-A0A9E4L354-F1
#
_entry.id   AF-A0A9E4L354-F1
#
_cell.length_a   1.000
_cell.length_b   1.000
_cell.length_c   1.000
_cell.angle_alpha   90.00
_cell.angle_beta   90.00
_cell.angle_gamma   90.00
#
_symmetry.space_group_name_H-M   'P 1'
#
loop_
_entity.id
_entity.type
_entity.pdbx_description
1 polymer ?
#
loop_
_entity_poly.entity_id
_entity_poly.type
_entity_poly.pdbx_seq_one_letter_code
_entity_poly.pdbx_strand_id
1 'polypeptide(L)'
;MGEASVQPITRARIPTPDGEFQLCVYKNGQADKEHLALVLGEVENRPDVLVRVHSECFTGDVLGSLRCDCGSQLNRSMQWIAQEGAGIIVYLRQEGRGIGLSDKLRAYNLQDQGYDTVDANLLLGHQADERDYAVAALILKDLAVPSVRLLTNNPFKIESLQEHGMPVSARVPLPAQVTAENA
;
A
#
# COMPACT_ATOMS: atom_id res chain seq x y z
N MET A 1 -12.57 10.19 19.49
CA MET A 1 -12.14 10.02 18.09
C MET A 1 -13.24 9.27 17.37
N GLY A 2 -13.76 9.82 16.26
CA GLY A 2 -14.83 9.16 15.49
C GLY A 2 -14.32 7.90 14.78
N GLU A 3 -15.21 7.03 14.33
CA GLU A 3 -14.85 5.84 13.54
C GLU A 3 -14.18 6.24 12.20
N ALA A 4 -13.25 5.43 11.72
CA ALA A 4 -12.66 5.61 10.39
C ALA A 4 -13.74 5.38 9.32
N SER A 5 -13.77 6.22 8.29
CA SER A 5 -14.71 6.09 7.18
C SER A 5 -14.03 6.42 5.85
N VAL A 6 -14.51 5.79 4.78
CA VAL A 6 -14.07 6.03 3.41
C VAL A 6 -15.30 6.28 2.54
N GLN A 7 -15.18 7.18 1.56
CA GLN A 7 -16.23 7.46 0.59
C GLN A 7 -15.65 7.40 -0.83
N PRO A 8 -16.19 6.57 -1.73
CA PRO A 8 -15.78 6.58 -3.13
C PRO A 8 -16.18 7.91 -3.77
N ILE A 9 -15.23 8.57 -4.44
CA ILE A 9 -15.43 9.87 -5.08
C ILE A 9 -15.68 9.69 -6.58
N THR A 10 -14.76 8.99 -7.25
CA THR A 10 -14.77 8.81 -8.69
C THR A 10 -13.96 7.58 -9.09
N ARG A 11 -14.18 7.10 -10.32
CA ARG A 11 -13.38 6.06 -10.93
C ARG A 11 -13.14 6.32 -12.41
N ALA A 12 -12.00 5.88 -12.92
CA ALA A 12 -11.64 6.00 -14.33
C ALA A 12 -10.86 4.79 -14.81
N ARG A 13 -10.99 4.51 -16.12
CA ARG A 13 -10.20 3.51 -16.84
C ARG A 13 -8.75 3.98 -16.98
N ILE A 14 -7.80 3.17 -16.50
CA ILE A 14 -6.36 3.38 -16.58
C ILE A 14 -5.73 2.20 -17.34
N PRO A 15 -5.46 2.35 -18.65
CA PRO A 15 -4.70 1.34 -19.39
C PRO A 15 -3.23 1.38 -18.96
N THR A 16 -2.65 0.22 -18.66
CA THR A 16 -1.23 0.06 -18.34
C THR A 16 -0.62 -1.03 -19.24
N PRO A 17 0.72 -1.16 -19.30
CA PRO A 17 1.36 -2.26 -20.02
C PRO A 17 0.95 -3.65 -19.51
N ASP A 18 0.61 -3.76 -18.22
CA ASP A 18 0.26 -5.03 -17.59
C ASP A 18 -1.23 -5.38 -17.77
N GLY A 19 -2.10 -4.39 -17.93
CA GLY A 19 -3.53 -4.63 -18.11
C GLY A 19 -4.38 -3.37 -18.02
N GLU A 20 -5.69 -3.56 -18.15
CA GLU A 20 -6.66 -2.48 -18.01
C GLU A 20 -7.20 -2.43 -16.58
N PHE A 21 -6.84 -1.39 -15.84
CA PHE A 21 -7.28 -1.18 -14.47
C PHE A 21 -8.40 -0.13 -14.41
N GLN A 22 -9.28 -0.24 -13.44
CA GLN A 22 -10.13 0.85 -12.95
C GLN A 22 -9.44 1.46 -11.72
N LEU A 23 -9.13 2.75 -11.79
CA LEU A 23 -8.61 3.51 -10.66
C LEU A 23 -9.78 4.18 -9.94
N CYS A 24 -10.03 3.78 -8.70
CA CYS A 24 -11.02 4.36 -7.81
C CYS A 24 -10.35 5.30 -6.81
N VAL A 25 -10.94 6.48 -6.59
CA VAL A 25 -10.49 7.45 -5.58
C VAL A 25 -11.42 7.40 -4.37
N TYR A 26 -10.84 7.34 -3.19
CA TYR A 26 -11.55 7.30 -1.91
C TYR A 26 -11.15 8.48 -1.03
N LYS A 27 -12.12 9.25 -0.53
CA LYS A 27 -11.88 10.27 0.50
C LYS A 27 -11.84 9.60 1.87
N ASN A 28 -10.83 9.91 2.67
CA ASN A 28 -10.83 9.56 4.09
C ASN A 28 -11.66 10.57 4.90
N GLY A 29 -12.59 10.11 5.73
CA GLY A 29 -13.43 10.99 6.56
C GLY A 29 -12.69 11.68 7.71
N GLN A 30 -11.54 11.15 8.12
CA GLN A 30 -10.75 11.67 9.26
C GLN A 30 -9.59 12.57 8.86
N ALA A 31 -9.13 12.47 7.61
CA ALA A 31 -8.00 13.21 7.08
C ALA A 31 -8.36 13.79 5.72
N ASP A 32 -7.87 14.99 5.40
CA ASP A 32 -8.00 15.58 4.07
C ASP A 32 -7.03 14.90 3.08
N LYS A 33 -7.10 13.57 3.02
CA LYS A 33 -6.30 12.70 2.18
C LYS A 33 -7.20 11.81 1.37
N GLU A 34 -6.80 11.61 0.12
CA GLU A 34 -7.40 10.64 -0.77
C GLU A 34 -6.55 9.37 -0.75
N HIS A 35 -7.20 8.22 -0.88
CA HIS A 35 -6.56 6.94 -1.10
C HIS A 35 -7.08 6.36 -2.42
N LEU A 36 -6.34 5.41 -2.99
CA LEU A 36 -6.67 4.88 -4.30
C LEU A 36 -6.85 3.36 -4.23
N ALA A 37 -7.66 2.83 -5.13
CA ALA A 37 -7.69 1.42 -5.43
C ALA A 37 -7.56 1.21 -6.94
N LEU A 38 -6.57 0.41 -7.38
CA LEU A 38 -6.52 -0.09 -8.74
C LEU A 38 -7.19 -1.46 -8.76
N VAL A 39 -8.25 -1.61 -9.54
CA VAL A 39 -9.03 -2.84 -9.66
C VAL A 39 -8.88 -3.36 -11.08
N LEU A 40 -8.54 -4.63 -11.23
CA LEU A 40 -8.53 -5.33 -12.51
C LEU A 40 -9.54 -6.47 -12.45
N GLY A 41 -10.33 -6.65 -13.51
CA GLY A 41 -11.34 -7.70 -13.62
C GLY A 41 -12.52 -7.57 -12.63
N GLU A 42 -13.33 -8.63 -12.57
CA GLU A 42 -14.49 -8.72 -11.68
C GLU A 42 -14.09 -9.26 -10.30
N VAL A 43 -14.23 -8.42 -9.28
CA VAL A 43 -13.82 -8.70 -7.88
C VAL A 43 -14.99 -8.68 -6.88
N GLU A 44 -16.11 -8.06 -7.25
CA GLU A 44 -17.29 -7.96 -6.39
C GLU A 44 -17.89 -9.34 -6.10
N ASN A 45 -18.19 -9.60 -4.81
CA ASN A 45 -18.71 -10.87 -4.31
C ASN A 45 -17.82 -12.11 -4.61
N ARG A 46 -16.57 -11.90 -5.03
CA ARG A 46 -15.62 -12.97 -5.32
C ARG A 46 -14.73 -13.23 -4.09
N PRO A 47 -14.71 -14.45 -3.53
CA PRO A 47 -13.77 -14.77 -2.45
C PRO A 47 -12.34 -14.91 -2.98
N ASP A 48 -11.37 -14.81 -2.09
CA ASP A 48 -9.95 -15.09 -2.29
C ASP A 48 -9.30 -14.24 -3.39
N VAL A 49 -9.77 -12.99 -3.51
CA VAL A 49 -9.24 -12.00 -4.45
C VAL A 49 -7.79 -11.71 -4.10
N LEU A 50 -6.92 -11.69 -5.12
CA LEU A 50 -5.52 -11.33 -4.93
C LEU A 50 -5.43 -9.81 -4.66
N VAL A 51 -4.93 -9.46 -3.47
CA VAL A 51 -4.88 -8.06 -3.02
C VAL A 51 -3.49 -7.65 -2.59
N ARG A 52 -3.07 -6.46 -3.00
CA ARG A 52 -1.89 -5.77 -2.47
C ARG A 52 -2.32 -4.50 -1.73
N VAL A 53 -1.93 -4.37 -0.46
CA VAL A 53 -2.01 -3.08 0.25
C VAL A 53 -0.63 -2.41 0.19
N HIS A 54 -0.53 -1.35 -0.62
CA HIS A 54 0.69 -0.59 -0.86
C HIS A 54 0.67 0.73 -0.10
N SER A 55 1.76 1.06 0.61
CA SER A 55 1.95 2.37 1.19
C SER A 55 2.73 3.21 0.20
N GLU A 56 2.23 4.40 -0.12
CA GLU A 56 2.86 5.35 -1.03
C GLU A 56 4.35 5.55 -0.75
N CYS A 57 5.14 5.51 -1.82
CA CYS A 57 6.56 5.80 -1.78
C CYS A 57 6.94 6.51 -3.08
N PHE A 58 6.78 7.83 -3.14
CA PHE A 58 7.05 8.67 -4.32
C PHE A 58 8.41 8.37 -4.96
N THR A 59 9.48 8.32 -4.14
CA THR A 59 10.83 8.06 -4.63
C THR A 59 10.96 6.69 -5.29
N GLY A 60 10.34 5.64 -4.73
CA GLY A 60 10.40 4.29 -5.30
C GLY A 60 9.43 4.11 -6.46
N ASP A 61 8.19 4.51 -6.27
CA ASP A 61 7.06 4.25 -7.17
C ASP A 61 7.11 5.10 -8.44
N VAL A 62 7.52 6.38 -8.31
CA VAL A 62 7.50 7.34 -9.44
C VAL A 62 8.90 7.55 -10.01
N LEU A 63 9.92 7.67 -9.16
CA LEU A 63 11.29 7.99 -9.62
C LEU A 63 12.16 6.74 -9.86
N GLY A 64 11.70 5.54 -9.48
CA GLY A 64 12.48 4.31 -9.62
C GLY A 64 13.71 4.24 -8.72
N SER A 65 13.67 4.90 -7.55
CA SER A 65 14.76 4.90 -6.57
C SER A 65 15.16 3.48 -6.16
N LEU A 66 16.47 3.21 -6.15
CA LEU A 66 17.04 1.94 -5.69
C LEU A 66 17.24 1.85 -4.16
N ARG A 67 17.13 2.99 -3.44
CA ARG A 67 17.22 3.05 -1.97
C ARG A 67 16.12 2.27 -1.22
N CYS A 68 15.09 1.84 -1.93
CA CYS A 68 14.05 0.96 -1.41
C CYS A 68 13.51 0.10 -2.54
N ASP A 69 12.76 -0.95 -2.22
CA ASP A 69 12.19 -1.84 -3.21
C ASP A 69 10.70 -1.53 -3.54
N CYS A 70 10.14 -0.44 -3.01
CA CYS A 70 8.71 -0.10 -3.13
C CYS A 70 8.21 -0.09 -4.58
N GLY A 71 8.92 0.55 -5.50
CA GLY A 71 8.52 0.60 -6.91
C GLY A 71 8.52 -0.77 -7.57
N SER A 72 9.55 -1.60 -7.29
CA SER A 72 9.60 -2.97 -7.80
C SER A 72 8.46 -3.85 -7.26
N GLN A 73 8.09 -3.66 -5.98
CA GLN A 73 6.96 -4.35 -5.35
C GLN A 73 5.62 -3.92 -5.95
N LEU A 74 5.42 -2.63 -6.23
CA LEU A 74 4.22 -2.11 -6.89
C LEU A 74 4.05 -2.72 -8.29
N ASN A 75 5.09 -2.62 -9.12
CA ASN A 75 5.09 -3.14 -10.48
C ASN A 75 4.84 -4.65 -10.52
N ARG A 76 5.51 -5.42 -9.65
CA ARG A 76 5.30 -6.88 -9.55
C ARG A 76 3.88 -7.22 -9.11
N SER A 77 3.30 -6.44 -8.21
CA SER A 77 1.90 -6.64 -7.78
C SER A 77 0.93 -6.40 -8.94
N MET A 78 1.14 -5.37 -9.75
CA MET A 78 0.34 -5.12 -10.96
C MET A 78 0.43 -6.27 -11.95
N GLN A 79 1.64 -6.77 -12.21
CA GLN A 79 1.88 -7.92 -13.08
C GLN A 79 1.18 -9.18 -12.60
N TRP A 80 1.31 -9.53 -11.32
CA TRP A 80 0.69 -10.73 -10.78
C TRP A 80 -0.84 -10.65 -10.79
N ILE A 81 -1.41 -9.48 -10.49
CA ILE A 81 -2.85 -9.25 -10.57
C ILE A 81 -3.34 -9.38 -12.02
N ALA A 82 -2.61 -8.82 -12.98
CA ALA A 82 -2.94 -8.95 -14.39
C ALA A 82 -2.88 -10.42 -14.87
N GLN A 83 -1.88 -11.18 -14.43
CA GLN A 83 -1.75 -12.61 -14.73
C GLN A 83 -2.89 -13.46 -14.14
N GLU A 84 -3.38 -13.10 -12.96
CA GLU A 84 -4.55 -13.74 -12.33
C GLU A 84 -5.87 -13.36 -13.03
N GLY A 85 -5.89 -12.24 -13.75
CA GLY A 85 -7.06 -11.72 -14.47
C GLY A 85 -8.11 -11.05 -13.59
N ALA A 86 -7.93 -11.05 -12.26
CA ALA A 86 -8.71 -10.26 -11.32
C ALA A 86 -7.92 -9.98 -10.03
N GLY A 87 -7.99 -8.74 -9.52
CA GLY A 87 -7.31 -8.37 -8.28
C GLY A 87 -7.33 -6.89 -7.99
N ILE A 88 -6.80 -6.52 -6.81
CA ILE A 88 -6.87 -5.16 -6.29
C ILE A 88 -5.52 -4.72 -5.73
N ILE A 89 -5.10 -3.49 -6.06
CA ILE A 89 -4.05 -2.77 -5.33
C ILE A 89 -4.70 -1.62 -4.58
N VAL A 90 -4.71 -1.67 -3.26
CA VAL A 90 -5.05 -0.52 -2.42
C VAL A 90 -3.77 0.31 -2.23
N TYR A 91 -3.76 1.52 -2.78
CA TYR A 91 -2.64 2.46 -2.68
C TYR A 91 -2.96 3.53 -1.62
N LEU A 92 -2.41 3.34 -0.43
CA LEU A 92 -2.58 4.24 0.69
C LEU A 92 -1.57 5.38 0.59
N ARG A 93 -2.07 6.63 0.43
CA ARG A 93 -1.27 7.86 0.43
C ARG A 93 -0.74 8.25 1.82
N GLN A 94 0.16 7.42 2.32
CA GLN A 94 0.82 7.50 3.63
C GLN A 94 2.35 7.44 3.47
N GLU A 95 2.88 8.36 2.66
CA GLU A 95 4.30 8.52 2.39
C GLU A 95 5.15 8.50 3.68
N GLY A 96 6.35 7.90 3.58
CA GLY A 96 7.31 7.90 4.69
C GLY A 96 6.85 7.14 5.92
N ARG A 97 5.91 6.19 5.80
CA ARG A 97 5.23 5.54 6.95
C ARG A 97 4.33 6.49 7.75
N GLY A 98 3.80 7.52 7.11
CA GLY A 98 2.88 8.49 7.72
C GLY A 98 3.50 9.86 7.99
N ILE A 99 4.83 9.95 8.08
CA ILE A 99 5.57 11.21 8.36
C ILE A 99 5.62 12.16 7.15
N GLY A 100 5.33 11.65 5.95
CA GLY A 100 5.36 12.43 4.72
C GLY A 100 6.73 12.48 4.05
N LEU A 101 6.76 13.07 2.84
CA LEU A 101 7.95 13.07 1.98
C LEU A 101 9.10 13.88 2.56
N SER A 102 8.82 15.05 3.12
CA SER A 102 9.86 15.96 3.64
C SER A 102 10.68 15.31 4.76
N ASP A 103 10.03 14.69 5.73
CA ASP A 103 10.71 14.05 6.85
C ASP A 103 11.39 12.74 6.45
N LYS A 104 10.83 12.01 5.47
CA LYS A 104 11.52 10.90 4.83
C LYS A 104 12.86 11.33 4.21
N LEU A 105 12.89 12.45 3.49
CA LEU A 105 14.13 12.96 2.90
C LEU A 105 15.13 13.43 3.97
N ARG A 106 14.65 13.98 5.10
CA ARG A 106 15.52 14.29 6.24
C ARG A 106 16.13 13.01 6.84
N ALA A 107 15.34 11.95 6.98
CA ALA A 107 15.84 10.65 7.45
C ALA A 107 16.90 10.09 6.51
N TYR A 108 16.72 10.21 5.19
CA TYR A 108 17.74 9.84 4.20
C TYR A 108 19.04 10.63 4.36
N ASN A 109 18.96 11.93 4.58
CA ASN A 109 20.17 12.74 4.79
C ASN A 109 20.92 12.34 6.07
N LEU A 110 20.22 11.93 7.13
CA LEU A 110 20.85 11.39 8.34
C LEU A 110 21.49 10.02 8.08
N GLN A 111 20.83 9.14 7.32
CA GLN A 111 21.42 7.86 6.93
C GLN A 111 22.68 8.04 6.09
N ASP A 112 22.69 9.00 5.17
CA ASP A 112 23.87 9.36 4.37
C ASP A 112 25.03 9.90 5.23
N GLN A 113 24.75 10.36 6.45
CA GLN A 113 25.74 10.77 7.45
C GLN A 113 26.20 9.62 8.36
N GLY A 114 25.69 8.41 8.15
CA GLY A 114 26.08 7.19 8.87
C GLY A 114 25.19 6.83 10.07
N TYR A 115 24.07 7.52 10.28
CA TYR A 115 23.09 7.12 11.29
C TYR A 115 22.31 5.90 10.82
N ASP A 116 22.03 4.97 11.73
CA ASP A 116 21.16 3.85 11.39
C ASP A 116 19.70 4.32 11.20
N THR A 117 18.87 3.46 10.61
CA THR A 117 17.48 3.82 10.29
C THR A 117 16.62 4.09 11.54
N VAL A 118 16.93 3.45 12.68
CA VAL A 118 16.18 3.62 13.93
C VAL A 118 16.57 4.96 14.56
N ASP A 119 17.86 5.24 14.66
CA ASP A 119 18.42 6.48 15.17
C ASP A 119 17.96 7.69 14.34
N ALA A 120 17.95 7.57 13.01
CA ALA A 120 17.45 8.63 12.13
C ALA A 120 15.97 8.95 12.39
N ASN A 121 15.13 7.96 12.65
CA ASN A 121 13.70 8.17 12.96
C ASN A 121 13.49 8.71 14.38
N LEU A 122 14.28 8.24 15.36
CA LEU A 122 14.25 8.74 16.74
C LEU A 122 14.71 10.20 16.82
N LEU A 123 15.75 10.59 16.07
CA LEU A 123 16.22 11.98 15.98
C LEU A 123 15.17 12.93 15.38
N LEU A 124 14.29 12.41 14.53
CA LEU A 124 13.19 13.15 13.94
C LEU A 124 11.90 13.09 14.79
N GLY A 125 11.90 12.36 15.91
CA GLY A 125 10.78 12.26 16.84
C GLY A 125 9.65 11.34 16.38
N HIS A 126 9.93 10.38 15.47
CA HIS A 126 8.91 9.49 14.90
C HIS A 126 8.90 8.09 15.55
N GLN A 127 7.71 7.50 15.72
CA GLN A 127 7.55 6.09 16.08
C GLN A 127 7.94 5.17 14.90
N ALA A 128 8.30 3.91 15.19
CA ALA A 128 8.83 2.99 14.17
C ALA A 128 7.82 2.61 13.06
N ASP A 129 6.52 2.65 13.36
CA ASP A 129 5.43 2.39 12.40
C ASP A 129 4.09 2.94 12.93
N GLU A 130 3.60 4.05 12.35
CA GLU A 130 2.30 4.67 12.72
C GLU A 130 1.16 4.29 11.77
N ARG A 131 1.36 3.29 10.91
CA ARG A 131 0.42 2.98 9.83
C ARG A 131 -0.77 2.18 10.35
N ASP A 132 -1.96 2.75 10.19
CA ASP A 132 -3.24 2.06 10.36
C ASP A 132 -3.77 1.59 8.98
N TYR A 133 -4.19 0.33 8.90
CA TYR A 133 -4.76 -0.27 7.69
C TYR A 133 -6.29 -0.37 7.72
N ALA A 134 -6.96 0.24 8.70
CA ALA A 134 -8.42 0.38 8.75
C ALA A 134 -9.01 0.88 7.43
N VAL A 135 -8.40 1.92 6.84
CA VAL A 135 -8.80 2.50 5.55
C VAL A 135 -8.75 1.45 4.43
N ALA A 136 -7.73 0.59 4.40
CA ALA A 136 -7.65 -0.46 3.39
C ALA A 136 -8.76 -1.51 3.56
N ALA A 137 -9.05 -1.92 4.80
CA ALA A 137 -10.16 -2.83 5.06
C ALA A 137 -11.51 -2.23 4.64
N LEU A 138 -11.72 -0.93 4.89
CA LEU A 138 -12.94 -0.23 4.49
C LEU A 138 -13.08 -0.11 2.97
N ILE A 139 -11.99 0.20 2.25
CA ILE A 139 -11.99 0.24 0.78
C ILE A 139 -12.33 -1.14 0.21
N LEU A 140 -11.75 -2.21 0.74
CA LEU A 140 -12.02 -3.58 0.26
C LEU A 140 -13.46 -4.02 0.56
N LYS A 141 -14.05 -3.57 1.67
CA LYS A 141 -15.48 -3.77 1.98
C LYS A 141 -16.39 -3.00 1.04
N ASP A 142 -16.06 -1.76 0.70
CA ASP A 142 -16.81 -0.96 -0.29
C ASP A 142 -16.78 -1.60 -1.68
N LEU A 143 -15.64 -2.19 -2.05
CA LEU A 143 -15.50 -3.00 -3.27
C LEU A 143 -16.19 -4.38 -3.19
N ALA A 144 -16.94 -4.64 -2.12
CA ALA A 144 -17.74 -5.85 -1.89
C ALA A 144 -16.92 -7.16 -2.00
N VAL A 145 -15.66 -7.14 -1.54
CA VAL A 145 -14.80 -8.32 -1.51
C VAL A 145 -15.00 -9.10 -0.20
N PRO A 146 -15.41 -10.39 -0.24
CA PRO A 146 -15.64 -11.18 0.97
C PRO A 146 -14.35 -11.65 1.67
N SER A 147 -13.29 -11.97 0.92
CA SER A 147 -12.00 -12.42 1.46
C SER A 147 -10.86 -12.13 0.50
N VAL A 148 -9.64 -12.02 1.03
CA VAL A 148 -8.44 -11.67 0.26
C VAL A 148 -7.29 -12.66 0.44
N ARG A 149 -6.57 -12.93 -0.65
CA ARG A 149 -5.21 -13.47 -0.62
C ARG A 149 -4.24 -12.29 -0.65
N LEU A 150 -3.57 -12.03 0.47
CA LEU A 150 -2.82 -10.79 0.66
C LEU A 150 -1.36 -10.92 0.23
N LEU A 151 -0.95 -10.09 -0.74
CA LEU A 151 0.42 -9.90 -1.21
C LEU A 151 1.26 -9.09 -0.21
N THR A 152 1.87 -9.78 0.77
CA THR A 152 2.65 -9.13 1.82
C THR A 152 3.74 -10.03 2.42
N ASN A 153 4.83 -9.40 2.83
CA ASN A 153 5.80 -10.00 3.76
C ASN A 153 5.61 -9.53 5.21
N ASN A 154 4.82 -8.47 5.43
CA ASN A 154 4.59 -7.90 6.74
C ASN A 154 3.40 -8.61 7.41
N PRO A 155 3.61 -9.38 8.50
CA PRO A 155 2.52 -10.04 9.24
C PRO A 155 1.54 -9.04 9.86
N PHE A 156 2.02 -7.85 10.27
CA PHE A 156 1.16 -6.81 10.85
C PHE A 156 0.05 -6.34 9.90
N LYS A 157 0.30 -6.35 8.57
CA LYS A 157 -0.76 -6.03 7.59
C LYS A 157 -1.89 -7.07 7.59
N ILE A 158 -1.57 -8.33 7.88
CA ILE A 158 -2.56 -9.41 7.92
C ILE A 158 -3.42 -9.22 9.16
N GLU A 159 -2.77 -9.08 10.32
CA GLU A 159 -3.43 -8.88 11.62
C GLU A 159 -4.34 -7.66 11.58
N SER A 160 -3.82 -6.50 11.15
CA SER A 160 -4.59 -5.25 11.08
C SER A 160 -5.80 -5.34 10.14
N LEU A 161 -5.69 -5.99 8.97
CA LEU A 161 -6.86 -6.19 8.10
C LEU A 161 -7.92 -7.09 8.75
N GLN A 162 -7.49 -8.16 9.42
CA GLN A 162 -8.40 -9.08 10.11
C GLN A 162 -9.11 -8.40 11.28
N GLU A 163 -8.40 -7.61 12.09
CA GLU A 163 -8.96 -6.81 13.19
C GLU A 163 -10.02 -5.83 12.69
N HIS A 164 -9.81 -5.25 11.50
CA HIS A 164 -10.78 -4.37 10.85
C HIS A 164 -11.84 -5.13 10.05
N GLY A 165 -11.96 -6.45 10.23
CA GLY A 165 -13.02 -7.29 9.68
C GLY A 165 -12.89 -7.58 8.19
N MET A 166 -11.67 -7.56 7.64
CA MET A 166 -11.38 -8.05 6.29
C MET A 166 -10.74 -9.44 6.37
N PRO A 167 -11.45 -10.52 5.99
CA PRO A 167 -10.91 -11.87 6.05
C PRO A 167 -9.71 -12.05 5.11
N VAL A 168 -8.57 -12.43 5.69
CA VAL A 168 -7.36 -12.81 4.92
C VAL A 168 -7.30 -14.33 4.86
N SER A 169 -7.59 -14.92 3.70
CA SER A 169 -7.65 -16.37 3.50
C SER A 169 -6.28 -16.99 3.24
N ALA A 170 -5.35 -16.24 2.66
CA ALA A 170 -3.98 -16.66 2.48
C ALA A 170 -3.01 -15.48 2.48
N ARG A 171 -1.79 -15.73 2.96
CA ARG A 171 -0.64 -14.86 2.69
C ARG A 171 0.04 -15.30 1.41
N VAL A 172 0.24 -14.37 0.48
CA VAL A 172 1.04 -14.58 -0.72
C VAL A 172 2.36 -13.79 -0.55
N PRO A 173 3.51 -14.47 -0.41
CA PRO A 173 4.80 -13.78 -0.27
C PRO A 173 5.12 -12.92 -1.49
N LEU A 174 5.69 -11.74 -1.27
CA LEU A 174 6.15 -10.85 -2.34
C LEU A 174 7.65 -10.64 -2.21
N PRO A 175 8.51 -11.38 -2.92
CA PRO A 175 9.95 -11.30 -2.74
C PRO A 175 10.48 -9.88 -2.91
N ALA A 176 11.26 -9.42 -1.92
CA ALA A 176 11.95 -8.14 -1.96
C ALA A 176 13.04 -8.14 -3.02
N GLN A 177 13.28 -6.99 -3.64
CA GLN A 177 14.41 -6.81 -4.55
C GLN A 177 15.56 -6.14 -3.79
N VAL A 178 16.62 -6.91 -3.57
CA VAL A 178 17.86 -6.41 -2.95
C VAL A 178 18.80 -5.87 -4.03
N THR A 179 19.34 -4.69 -3.76
CA THR A 179 20.33 -3.97 -4.57
C THR A 179 21.43 -3.48 -3.65
N ALA A 180 22.53 -2.95 -4.19
CA ALA A 180 23.60 -2.36 -3.37
C ALA A 180 23.13 -1.15 -2.52
N GLU A 181 22.06 -0.47 -2.93
CA GLU A 181 21.55 0.75 -2.30
C GLU A 181 20.54 0.51 -1.17
N ASN A 182 20.05 -0.73 -1.01
CA ASN A 182 19.00 -1.08 -0.04
C ASN A 182 19.24 -2.40 0.70
N ALA A 183 20.47 -2.92 0.64
CA ALA A 183 20.91 -4.13 1.33
C ALA A 183 21.11 -3.91 2.84
#